data_AF-K1YZ55-F1
#
_entry.id   AF-K1YZ55-F1
#
_cell.length_a   1.000
_cell.length_b   1.000
_cell.length_c   1.000
_cell.angle_alpha   90.00
_cell.angle_beta   90.00
_cell.angle_gamma   90.00
#
_symmetry.space_group_name_H-M   'P 1'
#
loop_
_entity.id
_entity.type
_entity.pdbx_description
1 polymer ?
#
loop_
_entity_poly.entity_id
_entity_poly.type
_entity_poly.pdbx_seq_one_letter_code
_entity_poly.pdbx_strand_id
1 'polypeptide(L)'
;MSNERKIELKSEDINDILSRPPKWIIRWGNVMMILIVISMFILAARFKLPESVVAPVSISPGIVTTGTLVLSQSKIEKVKIGQKVRITLKNYPHPEFGFVNAFVSDILPEPGNTGLYNFYTVTLQLPYGLVTVKGLNFNTHEVIEGVAEIMTGETTILEKASKPLNKILNEI
;
A
#
# COMPACT_ATOMS: atom_id res chain seq x y z
N MET A 1 -84.80 21.05 12.74
CA MET A 1 -83.88 20.01 13.27
C MET A 1 -83.21 19.39 12.04
N SER A 2 -81.98 19.72 11.70
CA SER A 2 -80.76 19.24 12.35
C SER A 2 -79.62 20.25 12.24
N ASN A 3 -78.77 20.22 13.26
CA ASN A 3 -77.76 21.19 13.63
C ASN A 3 -76.56 21.20 12.66
N GLU A 4 -76.37 22.28 11.90
CA GLU A 4 -75.14 22.55 11.11
C GLU A 4 -73.99 23.00 12.02
N ARG A 5 -73.52 22.12 12.90
CA ARG A 5 -72.22 22.33 13.56
C ARG A 5 -71.13 21.94 12.59
N LYS A 6 -70.81 22.91 11.73
CA LYS A 6 -69.56 22.98 10.98
C LYS A 6 -68.46 22.63 11.96
N ILE A 7 -67.81 21.53 11.66
CA ILE A 7 -66.60 21.08 12.30
C ILE A 7 -65.55 22.16 11.96
N GLU A 8 -65.54 23.26 12.73
CA GLU A 8 -64.36 24.04 13.09
C GLU A 8 -63.50 23.18 14.03
N LEU A 9 -63.25 21.93 13.63
CA LEU A 9 -62.08 21.22 14.09
C LEU A 9 -60.98 21.61 13.10
N LYS A 10 -59.77 21.77 13.65
CA LYS A 10 -58.51 21.40 12.98
C LYS A 10 -57.69 22.52 12.34
N SER A 11 -57.45 23.68 12.96
CA SER A 11 -56.44 24.57 12.33
C SER A 11 -55.68 25.60 13.16
N GLU A 12 -55.85 25.74 14.48
CA GLU A 12 -54.98 26.67 15.25
C GLU A 12 -53.90 25.90 16.03
N ASP A 13 -54.30 24.98 16.92
CA ASP A 13 -53.35 24.10 17.62
C ASP A 13 -52.58 23.16 16.69
N ILE A 14 -53.19 22.77 15.57
CA ILE A 14 -52.57 21.87 14.59
C ILE A 14 -51.58 22.62 13.71
N ASN A 15 -51.87 23.89 13.41
CA ASN A 15 -50.95 24.74 12.68
C ASN A 15 -49.73 25.06 13.57
N ASP A 16 -49.90 25.15 14.89
CA ASP A 16 -48.81 25.38 15.85
C ASP A 16 -47.94 24.12 16.12
N ILE A 17 -48.53 22.92 15.99
CA ILE A 17 -47.78 21.64 16.00
C ILE A 17 -47.00 21.44 14.70
N LEU A 18 -47.53 21.91 13.56
CA LEU A 18 -46.89 21.81 12.25
C LEU A 18 -45.82 22.90 12.01
N SER A 19 -45.89 24.03 12.72
CA SER A 19 -44.99 25.18 12.52
C SER A 19 -43.62 25.04 13.18
N ARG A 20 -43.46 24.14 14.14
CA ARG A 20 -42.19 23.89 14.83
C ARG A 20 -41.53 22.65 14.23
N PRO A 21 -40.40 22.78 13.52
CA PRO A 21 -39.72 21.61 12.97
C PRO A 21 -39.42 20.63 14.12
N PRO A 22 -39.91 19.38 14.05
CA PRO A 22 -39.82 18.46 15.18
C PRO A 22 -38.35 18.21 15.53
N LYS A 23 -37.99 18.36 16.80
CA LYS A 23 -36.60 18.22 17.31
C LYS A 23 -35.93 16.88 16.94
N TRP A 24 -36.73 15.84 16.72
CA TRP A 24 -36.28 14.55 16.20
C TRP A 24 -35.61 14.66 14.82
N ILE A 25 -36.15 15.47 13.90
CA ILE A 25 -35.66 15.59 12.52
C ILE A 25 -34.28 16.25 12.47
N ILE A 26 -34.06 17.24 13.35
CA ILE A 26 -32.79 17.97 13.47
C ILE A 26 -31.70 17.07 14.07
N ARG A 27 -32.06 16.14 14.97
CA ARG A 27 -31.11 15.22 15.61
C ARG A 27 -30.63 14.13 14.65
N TRP A 28 -31.52 13.56 13.84
CA TRP A 28 -31.15 12.54 12.85
C TRP A 28 -30.47 13.13 11.61
N GLY A 29 -30.75 14.38 11.25
CA GLY A 29 -30.04 15.10 10.18
C GLY A 29 -28.54 15.24 10.47
N ASN A 30 -28.18 15.71 11.66
CA ASN A 30 -26.76 15.81 12.04
C ASN A 30 -26.10 14.42 12.16
N VAL A 31 -26.83 13.40 12.61
CA VAL A 31 -26.34 12.00 12.60
C VAL A 31 -26.04 11.54 11.19
N MET A 32 -26.91 11.80 10.21
CA MET A 32 -26.67 11.46 8.80
C MET A 32 -25.47 12.22 8.23
N MET A 33 -25.35 13.53 8.53
CA MET A 33 -24.22 14.33 8.07
C MET A 33 -22.88 13.83 8.65
N ILE A 34 -22.85 13.55 9.95
CA ILE A 34 -21.68 12.96 10.62
C ILE A 34 -21.36 11.58 10.05
N LEU A 35 -22.36 10.75 9.75
CA LEU A 35 -22.16 9.42 9.19
C LEU A 35 -21.53 9.47 7.79
N ILE A 36 -21.95 10.42 6.95
CA ILE A 36 -21.34 10.64 5.62
C ILE A 36 -19.86 11.03 5.77
N VAL A 37 -19.54 11.96 6.67
CA VAL A 37 -18.16 12.39 6.93
C VAL A 37 -17.31 11.24 7.48
N ILE A 38 -17.82 10.50 8.47
CA ILE A 38 -17.14 9.34 9.04
C ILE A 38 -16.94 8.25 7.98
N SER A 39 -17.94 7.98 7.14
CA SER A 39 -17.85 7.02 6.04
C SER A 39 -16.71 7.37 5.09
N MET A 40 -16.51 8.66 4.79
CA MET A 40 -15.42 9.11 3.92
C MET A 40 -14.04 8.82 4.54
N PHE A 41 -13.89 9.05 5.84
CA PHE A 41 -12.66 8.69 6.58
C PHE A 41 -12.45 7.16 6.65
N ILE A 42 -13.53 6.38 6.86
CA ILE A 42 -13.45 4.91 6.90
C ILE A 42 -13.04 4.35 5.54
N LEU A 43 -13.62 4.86 4.44
CA LEU A 43 -13.24 4.44 3.09
C LEU A 43 -11.76 4.71 2.82
N ALA A 44 -11.26 5.89 3.20
CA ALA A 44 -9.84 6.22 3.08
C ALA A 44 -8.94 5.31 3.94
N ALA A 45 -9.39 4.94 5.14
CA ALA A 45 -8.66 4.04 6.04
C ALA A 45 -8.70 2.56 5.61
N ARG A 46 -9.67 2.16 4.78
CA ARG A 46 -9.80 0.78 4.28
C ARG A 46 -9.09 0.56 2.94
N PHE A 47 -8.74 1.62 2.23
CA PHE A 47 -8.09 1.51 0.92
C PHE A 47 -6.59 1.29 1.07
N LYS A 48 -6.18 0.06 0.82
CA LYS A 48 -4.79 -0.40 0.90
C LYS A 48 -4.08 -0.26 -0.44
N LEU A 49 -2.86 0.27 -0.42
CA LEU A 49 -1.97 0.38 -1.56
C LEU A 49 -0.82 -0.62 -1.40
N PRO A 50 -0.49 -1.42 -2.44
CA PRO A 50 0.73 -2.21 -2.42
C PRO A 50 1.94 -1.27 -2.42
N GLU A 51 2.79 -1.36 -1.40
CA GLU A 51 4.07 -0.67 -1.33
C GLU A 51 5.16 -1.65 -1.78
N SER A 52 5.95 -1.26 -2.77
CA SER A 52 7.10 -2.02 -3.24
C SER A 52 8.38 -1.17 -3.19
N VAL A 53 9.51 -1.85 -2.95
CA VAL A 53 10.84 -1.24 -2.97
C VAL A 53 11.56 -1.70 -4.23
N VAL A 54 11.91 -0.73 -5.09
CA VAL A 54 12.63 -0.97 -6.34
C VAL A 54 14.12 -0.74 -6.13
N ALA A 55 14.93 -1.72 -6.53
CA ALA A 55 16.40 -1.68 -6.45
C ALA A 55 17.06 -2.47 -7.59
N PRO A 56 18.25 -2.05 -8.06
CA PRO A 56 19.03 -2.84 -9.01
C PRO A 56 19.52 -4.13 -8.35
N VAL A 57 19.48 -5.23 -9.10
CA VAL A 57 19.93 -6.56 -8.66
C VAL A 57 20.92 -7.13 -9.65
N SER A 58 21.97 -7.78 -9.14
CA SER A 58 22.90 -8.58 -9.92
C SER A 58 22.68 -10.05 -9.58
N ILE A 59 22.34 -10.85 -10.59
CA ILE A 59 22.04 -12.27 -10.43
C ILE A 59 23.26 -13.07 -10.83
N SER A 60 23.79 -13.86 -9.89
CA SER A 60 24.90 -14.77 -10.16
C SER A 60 24.36 -16.18 -10.38
N PRO A 61 24.50 -16.75 -11.60
CA PRO A 61 24.15 -18.13 -11.86
C PRO A 61 25.14 -19.08 -11.19
N GLY A 62 24.62 -20.16 -10.59
CA GLY A 62 25.40 -21.16 -9.87
C GLY A 62 24.51 -22.31 -9.40
N ILE A 63 25.05 -23.19 -8.55
CA ILE A 63 24.31 -24.34 -7.97
C ILE A 63 23.02 -23.88 -7.28
N VAL A 64 23.07 -22.69 -6.66
CA VAL A 64 21.89 -21.95 -6.18
C VAL A 64 21.93 -20.58 -6.85
N THR A 65 20.97 -20.32 -7.75
CA THR A 65 20.86 -19.01 -8.39
C THR A 65 20.50 -17.98 -7.31
N THR A 66 21.41 -17.05 -7.09
CA THR A 66 21.31 -16.07 -6.02
C THR A 66 21.38 -14.67 -6.62
N GLY A 67 20.45 -13.82 -6.22
CA GLY A 67 20.44 -12.40 -6.57
C GLY A 67 21.00 -11.57 -5.43
N THR A 68 21.88 -10.63 -5.73
CA THR A 68 22.43 -9.70 -4.75
C THR A 68 21.98 -8.28 -5.11
N LEU A 69 21.41 -7.58 -4.14
CA LEU A 69 21.05 -6.17 -4.28
C LEU A 69 21.51 -5.37 -3.08
N VAL A 70 21.77 -4.08 -3.29
CA VAL A 70 22.24 -3.16 -2.24
C VAL A 70 21.14 -2.14 -1.96
N LEU A 71 20.74 -2.04 -0.69
CA LEU A 71 19.75 -1.09 -0.19
C LEU A 71 20.36 -0.12 0.81
N SER A 72 19.83 1.10 0.84
CA SER A 72 20.12 2.04 1.92
C SER A 72 19.33 1.69 3.18
N GLN A 73 19.79 2.17 4.33
CA GLN A 73 19.13 2.01 5.63
C GLN A 73 17.63 2.38 5.59
N SER A 74 17.24 3.49 4.97
CA SER A 74 15.82 3.89 4.90
C SER A 74 14.93 2.92 4.11
N LYS A 75 15.52 2.12 3.20
CA LYS A 75 14.80 1.11 2.42
C LYS A 75 14.74 -0.23 3.16
N ILE A 76 15.79 -0.59 3.91
CA ILE A 76 15.84 -1.87 4.61
C ILE A 76 14.80 -1.98 5.72
N GLU A 77 14.44 -0.86 6.35
CA GLU A 77 13.40 -0.81 7.39
C GLU A 77 12.05 -1.39 6.95
N LYS A 78 11.78 -1.40 5.64
CA LYS A 78 10.53 -1.91 5.05
C LYS A 78 10.65 -3.35 4.54
N VAL A 79 11.88 -3.86 4.41
CA VAL A 79 12.16 -5.18 3.83
C VAL A 79 12.26 -6.20 4.94
N LYS A 80 11.63 -7.36 4.74
CA LYS A 80 11.66 -8.49 5.67
C LYS A 80 12.03 -9.77 4.94
N ILE A 81 12.71 -10.67 5.65
CA ILE A 81 13.05 -12.02 5.15
C ILE A 81 11.76 -12.76 4.77
N GLY A 82 11.78 -13.47 3.64
CA GLY A 82 10.65 -14.21 3.09
C GLY A 82 9.68 -13.38 2.23
N GLN A 83 9.93 -12.09 2.01
CA GLN A 83 9.12 -11.29 1.08
C GLN A 83 9.28 -11.77 -0.37
N LYS A 84 8.18 -11.72 -1.12
CA LYS A 84 8.17 -12.01 -2.56
C LYS A 84 8.85 -10.87 -3.31
N VAL A 85 9.73 -11.24 -4.22
CA VAL A 85 10.46 -10.31 -5.07
C VAL A 85 10.21 -10.66 -6.53
N ARG A 86 9.90 -9.64 -7.32
CA ARG A 86 9.75 -9.73 -8.76
C ARG A 86 10.99 -9.13 -9.41
N ILE A 87 11.70 -9.90 -10.20
CA ILE A 87 12.91 -9.44 -10.88
C ILE A 87 12.65 -9.27 -12.37
N THR A 88 12.89 -8.07 -12.88
CA THR A 88 12.96 -7.75 -14.31
C THR A 88 14.41 -7.81 -14.77
N LEU A 89 14.71 -8.52 -15.83
CA LEU A 89 16.08 -8.60 -16.36
C LEU A 89 16.33 -7.42 -17.30
N LYS A 90 17.48 -6.74 -17.19
CA LYS A 90 17.81 -5.54 -17.96
C LYS A 90 17.88 -5.80 -19.47
N ASN A 91 18.38 -6.97 -19.86
CA ASN A 91 18.48 -7.40 -21.26
C ASN A 91 17.20 -8.08 -21.79
N TYR A 92 16.16 -8.23 -20.95
CA TYR A 92 14.90 -8.90 -21.31
C TYR A 92 13.69 -8.15 -20.70
N PRO A 93 13.24 -7.04 -21.33
CA PRO A 93 12.22 -6.16 -20.75
C PRO A 93 10.82 -6.79 -20.65
N HIS A 94 10.06 -6.27 -19.69
CA HIS A 94 8.77 -6.78 -19.20
C HIS A 94 7.67 -7.11 -20.24
N PRO A 95 7.51 -6.38 -21.35
CA PRO A 95 6.44 -6.68 -22.31
C PRO A 95 6.62 -8.07 -22.94
N GLU A 96 7.88 -8.45 -23.20
CA GLU A 96 8.21 -9.61 -24.04
C GLU A 96 8.55 -10.85 -23.20
N PHE A 97 9.27 -10.69 -22.08
CA PHE A 97 9.88 -11.82 -21.36
C PHE A 97 9.35 -12.06 -19.94
N GLY A 98 8.52 -11.16 -19.41
CA GLY A 98 7.90 -11.29 -18.08
C GLY A 98 8.86 -10.96 -16.93
N PHE A 99 8.78 -11.72 -15.85
CA PHE A 99 9.58 -11.53 -14.63
C PHE A 99 10.04 -12.87 -14.04
N VAL A 100 11.01 -12.81 -13.15
CA VAL A 100 11.50 -13.95 -12.36
C VAL A 100 11.02 -13.79 -10.91
N ASN A 101 10.52 -14.88 -10.32
CA ASN A 101 10.10 -14.91 -8.92
C ASN A 101 11.29 -15.26 -8.01
N ALA A 102 11.51 -14.45 -6.98
CA ALA A 102 12.52 -14.68 -5.96
C ALA A 102 11.98 -14.40 -4.57
N PHE A 103 12.71 -14.83 -3.55
CA PHE A 103 12.40 -14.57 -2.15
C PHE A 103 13.61 -13.93 -1.46
N VAL A 104 13.36 -13.02 -0.53
CA VAL A 104 14.43 -12.50 0.34
C VAL A 104 14.91 -13.62 1.26
N SER A 105 16.17 -14.03 1.13
CA SER A 105 16.78 -15.05 1.99
C SER A 105 17.46 -14.41 3.19
N ASP A 106 18.33 -13.43 2.95
CA ASP A 106 19.17 -12.83 3.98
C ASP A 106 19.37 -11.34 3.76
N ILE A 107 19.65 -10.63 4.85
CA ILE A 107 19.96 -9.21 4.87
C ILE A 107 21.23 -9.04 5.69
N LEU A 108 22.30 -8.63 5.03
CA LEU A 108 23.63 -8.49 5.63
C LEU A 108 24.07 -7.03 5.57
N PRO A 109 24.61 -6.45 6.67
CA PRO A 109 25.19 -5.12 6.62
C PRO A 109 26.46 -5.14 5.77
N GLU A 110 26.61 -4.17 4.87
CA GLU A 110 27.79 -4.04 4.03
C GLU A 110 28.81 -3.13 4.72
N PRO A 111 30.06 -3.59 4.96
CA PRO A 111 31.09 -2.77 5.57
C PRO A 111 31.53 -1.69 4.58
N GLY A 112 30.87 -0.54 4.62
CA GLY A 112 31.28 0.64 3.89
C GLY A 112 32.64 1.13 4.36
N ASN A 113 33.43 1.65 3.43
CA ASN A 113 34.78 2.19 3.56
C ASN A 113 34.88 3.37 4.56
N THR A 114 33.76 3.75 5.16
CA THR A 114 33.56 4.98 5.93
C THR A 114 32.79 4.71 7.23
N GLY A 115 33.07 3.61 7.93
CA GLY A 115 32.73 3.40 9.36
C GLY A 115 31.25 3.48 9.80
N LEU A 116 30.32 3.80 8.91
CA LEU A 116 28.88 3.89 9.12
C LEU A 116 28.20 2.87 8.20
N TYR A 117 27.53 1.89 8.79
CA TYR A 117 26.76 0.84 8.10
C TYR A 117 25.52 1.42 7.42
N ASN A 118 25.69 2.18 6.34
CA ASN A 118 24.59 2.85 5.64
C ASN A 118 23.93 1.96 4.57
N PHE A 119 24.60 0.88 4.17
CA PHE A 119 24.16 -0.03 3.11
C PHE A 119 24.00 -1.45 3.64
N TYR A 120 22.97 -2.11 3.12
CA TYR A 120 22.65 -3.50 3.40
C TYR A 120 22.62 -4.25 2.09
N THR A 121 23.39 -5.33 2.03
CA THR A 121 23.32 -6.31 0.96
C THR A 121 22.17 -7.26 1.27
N VAL A 122 21.18 -7.32 0.38
CA VAL A 122 20.09 -8.28 0.47
C VAL A 122 20.34 -9.39 -0.52
N THR A 123 20.32 -10.62 -0.01
CA THR A 123 20.45 -11.84 -0.78
C THR A 123 19.06 -12.35 -1.13
N LEU A 124 18.85 -12.65 -2.40
CA LEU A 124 17.63 -13.18 -2.96
C LEU A 124 17.86 -14.62 -3.42
N GLN A 125 16.97 -15.52 -3.01
CA GLN A 125 16.97 -16.90 -3.47
C GLN A 125 15.96 -17.07 -4.61
N LEU A 126 16.41 -17.68 -5.71
CA LEU A 126 15.58 -18.01 -6.86
C LEU A 126 15.34 -19.53 -6.87
N PRO A 127 14.22 -20.03 -6.30
CA PRO A 127 14.00 -21.48 -6.14
C PRO A 127 13.78 -22.21 -7.47
N TYR A 128 13.36 -21.48 -8.52
CA TYR A 128 13.13 -22.01 -9.86
C TYR A 128 14.27 -21.66 -10.84
N GLY A 129 15.39 -21.12 -10.34
CA GLY A 129 16.48 -20.61 -11.18
C GLY A 129 16.09 -19.39 -12.01
N LEU A 130 16.84 -19.14 -13.09
CA LEU A 130 16.58 -18.07 -14.07
C LEU A 130 15.50 -18.46 -15.08
N VAL A 131 14.34 -18.91 -14.58
CA VAL A 131 13.18 -19.22 -15.41
C VAL A 131 12.18 -18.08 -15.31
N THR A 132 11.89 -17.44 -16.44
CA THR A 132 10.84 -16.42 -16.49
C THR A 132 9.46 -17.06 -16.41
N VAL A 133 8.44 -16.32 -15.96
CA VAL A 133 7.04 -16.81 -16.00
C VAL A 133 6.60 -17.24 -17.41
N LYS A 134 7.23 -16.69 -18.46
CA LYS A 134 6.98 -17.07 -19.86
C LYS A 134 7.75 -18.32 -20.32
N GLY A 135 8.47 -19.00 -19.42
CA GLY A 135 9.13 -20.27 -19.69
C GLY A 135 10.49 -20.18 -20.37
N LEU A 136 11.13 -18.99 -20.42
CA LEU A 136 12.50 -18.88 -20.90
C LEU A 136 13.48 -19.27 -19.80
N ASN A 137 14.35 -20.23 -20.09
CA ASN A 137 15.44 -20.65 -19.23
C ASN A 137 16.76 -20.00 -19.68
N PHE A 138 17.38 -19.20 -18.80
CA PHE A 138 18.72 -18.68 -19.05
C PHE A 138 19.74 -19.59 -18.38
N ASN A 139 20.38 -20.47 -19.15
CA ASN A 139 21.49 -21.29 -18.68
C ASN A 139 22.83 -20.59 -18.99
N THR A 140 22.98 -19.37 -18.48
CA THR A 140 24.19 -18.57 -18.69
C THR A 140 25.14 -18.72 -17.51
N HIS A 141 26.44 -18.60 -17.76
CA HIS A 141 27.46 -18.50 -16.70
C HIS A 141 27.78 -17.03 -16.37
N GLU A 142 27.13 -16.09 -17.05
CA GLU A 142 27.33 -14.66 -16.89
C GLU A 142 26.40 -14.08 -15.83
N VAL A 143 26.91 -13.10 -15.09
CA VAL A 143 26.12 -12.31 -14.15
C VAL A 143 25.09 -11.50 -14.92
N ILE A 144 23.82 -11.59 -14.51
CA ILE A 144 22.74 -10.87 -15.17
C ILE A 144 22.28 -9.70 -14.30
N GLU A 145 22.32 -8.50 -14.86
CA GLU A 145 21.76 -7.32 -14.22
C GLU A 145 20.25 -7.22 -14.43
N GLY A 146 19.55 -6.71 -13.42
CA GLY A 146 18.12 -6.50 -13.47
C GLY A 146 17.64 -5.47 -12.45
N VAL A 147 16.32 -5.33 -12.40
CA VAL A 147 15.60 -4.51 -11.43
C VAL A 147 14.74 -5.44 -10.58
N ALA A 148 14.98 -5.44 -9.28
CA ALA A 148 14.19 -6.17 -8.30
C ALA A 148 13.12 -5.24 -7.70
N GLU A 149 11.89 -5.71 -7.70
CA GLU A 149 10.74 -5.12 -7.02
C GLU A 149 10.38 -6.01 -5.82
N ILE A 150 10.72 -5.56 -4.61
CA ILE A 150 10.42 -6.26 -3.35
C ILE A 150 9.04 -5.83 -2.89
N MET A 151 8.13 -6.78 -2.64
CA MET A 151 6.77 -6.50 -2.19
C MET A 151 6.76 -6.27 -0.67
N THR A 152 6.79 -5.00 -0.25
CA THR A 152 6.95 -4.58 1.17
C THR A 152 5.66 -4.47 1.97
N GLY A 153 4.55 -5.00 1.48
CA GLY A 153 3.26 -5.05 2.17
C GLY A 153 2.27 -3.99 1.68
N GLU A 154 1.13 -3.91 2.37
CA GLU A 154 0.03 -3.02 2.02
C GLU A 154 -0.02 -1.85 3.01
N THR A 155 0.27 -0.62 2.57
CA THR A 155 0.08 0.58 3.41
C THR A 155 -1.21 1.30 3.02
N THR A 156 -1.85 1.94 4.00
CA THR A 156 -3.11 2.65 3.75
C THR A 156 -2.83 4.02 3.13
N ILE A 157 -3.75 4.57 2.31
CA ILE A 157 -3.61 5.93 1.74
C ILE A 157 -3.28 6.96 2.85
N LEU A 158 -3.96 6.85 3.98
CA LEU A 158 -3.78 7.75 5.13
C LEU A 158 -2.35 7.70 5.68
N GLU A 159 -1.77 6.51 5.75
CA GLU A 159 -0.39 6.29 6.19
C GLU A 159 0.62 6.81 5.17
N LYS A 160 0.33 6.69 3.87
CA LYS A 160 1.16 7.28 2.82
C LYS A 160 1.13 8.81 2.84
N ALA A 161 -0.02 9.40 3.17
CA ALA A 161 -0.20 10.85 3.28
C ALA A 161 0.45 11.46 4.52
N SER A 162 0.61 10.70 5.62
CA SER A 162 1.26 11.19 6.85
C SER A 162 2.79 11.14 6.80
N LYS A 163 3.39 10.25 5.99
CA LYS A 163 4.84 10.14 5.79
C LYS A 163 5.55 11.49 5.53
N PRO A 164 5.11 12.37 4.60
CA PRO A 164 5.78 13.65 4.40
C PRO A 164 5.69 14.58 5.61
N LEU A 165 4.60 14.50 6.39
CA LEU A 165 4.40 15.33 7.58
C LEU A 165 5.39 14.97 8.70
N ASN A 166 5.54 13.67 8.97
CA ASN A 166 6.45 13.17 9.99
C ASN A 166 7.91 13.43 9.64
N LYS A 167 8.26 13.41 8.35
CA LYS A 167 9.63 13.71 7.91
C LYS A 167 10.04 15.13 8.30
N ILE A 168 9.15 16.11 8.09
CA ILE A 168 9.40 17.52 8.44
C ILE A 168 9.46 17.69 9.97
N LEU A 169 8.57 17.01 10.70
CA LEU A 169 8.49 17.12 12.16
C LEU A 169 9.72 16.55 12.88
N ASN A 170 10.35 15.52 12.33
CA ASN A 170 11.58 14.91 12.87
C ASN A 170 12.86 15.61 12.40
N GLU A 171 12.74 16.59 11.49
CA GLU A 171 13.86 17.34 10.88
C GLU A 171 13.92 18.80 11.43
N ILE A 172 13.01 19.17 12.33
CA ILE A 172 13.00 20.42 13.14
C ILE A 172 13.42 20.09 14.57
#